data_AF-A0A2N8TLM2-F1
#
_entry.id   AF-A0A2N8TLM2-F1
#
_cell.length_a   1.000
_cell.length_b   1.000
_cell.length_c   1.000
_cell.angle_alpha   90.00
_cell.angle_beta   90.00
_cell.angle_gamma   90.00
#
_symmetry.space_group_name_H-M   'P 1'
#
loop_
_entity.id
_entity.type
_entity.pdbx_description
1 polymer ?
#
loop_
_entity_poly.entity_id
_entity_poly.type
_entity_poly.pdbx_seq_one_letter_code
_entity_poly.pdbx_strand_id
1 'polypeptide(L)'
;MKESRVLRAKAGVAVGAMLLAGLGVAGTATQANAATSWCNKTLGRFIGGGNGHELANIPARGSTDNCITAEGASGSHVTAIQNALRHCHKRTKVEVDGHFGAITEEELEIVQSRLGLKDDGVYGPKTRDKLKWRSTSGHCATLP
;
A
#
# COMPACT_ATOMS: atom_id res chain seq x y z
N MET A 1 9.20 10.00 54.80
CA MET A 1 9.84 8.78 54.25
C MET A 1 9.55 8.78 52.76
N LYS A 2 10.49 9.30 51.96
CA LYS A 2 11.42 8.56 51.08
C LYS A 2 10.72 8.18 49.76
N GLU A 3 10.91 8.96 48.68
CA GLU A 3 11.86 8.69 47.55
C GLU A 3 11.34 7.51 46.67
N SER A 4 11.27 7.51 45.33
CA SER A 4 11.97 8.26 44.29
C SER A 4 11.21 8.18 42.94
N ARG A 5 11.58 9.08 42.04
CA ARG A 5 11.29 9.09 40.60
C ARG A 5 12.11 8.02 39.85
N VAL A 6 11.85 7.90 38.53
CA VAL A 6 12.72 7.34 37.45
C VAL A 6 12.89 5.80 37.51
N LEU A 7 12.95 4.99 36.44
CA LEU A 7 13.52 5.13 35.10
C LEU A 7 12.82 4.19 34.10
N ARG A 8 12.81 4.64 32.84
CA ARG A 8 12.73 3.80 31.63
C ARG A 8 13.76 2.67 31.70
N ALA A 9 13.31 1.42 31.66
CA ALA A 9 14.20 0.26 31.50
C ALA A 9 14.17 -0.22 30.04
N LYS A 10 15.32 -0.08 29.38
CA LYS A 10 15.66 -0.72 28.12
C LYS A 10 15.77 -2.24 28.35
N ALA A 11 15.14 -3.03 27.50
CA ALA A 11 15.47 -4.43 27.24
C ALA A 11 15.24 -4.63 25.74
N GLY A 12 16.13 -5.17 24.91
CA GLY A 12 17.42 -5.80 25.11
C GLY A 12 17.67 -6.50 23.78
N VAL A 13 18.41 -5.90 22.85
CA VAL A 13 18.82 -6.57 21.61
C VAL A 13 20.20 -7.16 21.88
N ALA A 14 20.22 -8.44 22.21
CA ALA A 14 21.43 -9.25 22.21
C ALA A 14 21.09 -10.60 21.59
N VAL A 15 21.33 -10.75 20.29
CA VAL A 15 21.56 -12.06 19.68
C VAL A 15 22.59 -11.91 18.55
N GLY A 16 23.80 -12.44 18.82
CA GLY A 16 24.62 -13.12 17.81
C GLY A 16 25.48 -12.27 16.88
N ALA A 17 26.72 -11.98 17.27
CA ALA A 17 27.80 -11.81 16.30
C ALA A 17 28.16 -13.20 15.73
N MET A 18 27.79 -13.48 14.48
CA MET A 18 28.36 -14.60 13.70
C MET A 18 29.40 -14.03 12.73
N LEU A 19 30.68 -14.12 13.11
CA LEU A 19 31.81 -14.01 12.20
C LEU A 19 32.07 -15.40 11.61
N LEU A 20 31.67 -15.63 10.37
CA LEU A 20 32.20 -16.72 9.55
C LEU A 20 32.85 -16.11 8.32
N ALA A 21 34.17 -16.27 8.24
CA ALA A 21 34.95 -15.97 7.06
C ALA A 21 34.57 -16.92 5.91
N GLY A 22 34.12 -16.36 4.80
CA GLY A 22 33.87 -17.07 3.55
C GLY A 22 33.47 -16.09 2.46
N LEU A 23 34.36 -15.88 1.47
CA LEU A 23 34.03 -15.12 0.26
C LEU A 23 32.94 -15.89 -0.53
N GLY A 24 31.74 -15.34 -0.58
CA GLY A 24 30.61 -15.86 -1.36
C GLY A 24 29.52 -14.80 -1.46
N VAL A 25 29.28 -14.33 -2.68
CA VAL A 25 28.59 -13.09 -3.02
C VAL A 25 27.07 -13.15 -2.77
N ALA A 26 26.53 -11.97 -2.44
CA ALA A 26 25.12 -11.59 -2.45
C ALA A 26 24.24 -12.21 -1.36
N GLY A 27 24.40 -11.71 -0.13
CA GLY A 27 23.23 -11.48 0.69
C GLY A 27 22.29 -10.58 -0.10
N THR A 28 21.16 -11.10 -0.58
CA THR A 28 20.09 -10.25 -1.08
C THR A 28 19.69 -9.39 0.09
N ALA A 29 20.03 -8.10 0.05
CA ALA A 29 19.52 -7.14 1.00
C ALA A 29 17.99 -7.25 0.92
N THR A 30 17.38 -7.90 1.91
CA THR A 30 15.95 -7.76 2.15
C THR A 30 15.77 -6.27 2.35
N GLN A 31 15.19 -5.59 1.37
CA GLN A 31 14.84 -4.18 1.51
C GLN A 31 14.01 -4.10 2.78
N ALA A 32 14.58 -3.52 3.83
CA ALA A 32 13.80 -3.10 4.98
C ALA A 32 12.82 -2.09 4.43
N ASN A 33 11.56 -2.49 4.26
CA ASN A 33 10.49 -1.55 3.98
C ASN A 33 10.48 -0.60 5.18
N ALA A 34 11.11 0.57 5.01
CA ALA A 34 11.06 1.64 5.99
C ALA A 34 9.60 1.85 6.32
N ALA A 35 9.19 1.53 7.56
CA ALA A 35 7.82 1.24 7.97
C ALA A 35 6.76 2.08 7.23
N THR A 36 6.32 1.59 6.07
CA THR A 36 5.28 2.26 5.30
C THR A 36 4.04 2.18 6.15
N SER A 37 3.52 3.33 6.54
CA SER A 37 2.39 3.38 7.46
C SER A 37 1.12 2.91 6.76
N TRP A 38 0.18 2.35 7.53
CA TRP A 38 -1.10 1.93 7.00
C TRP A 38 -1.92 3.11 6.48
N CYS A 39 -2.51 2.97 5.29
CA CYS A 39 -3.48 3.92 4.77
C CYS A 39 -4.72 3.92 5.69
N ASN A 40 -5.33 5.09 5.87
CA ASN A 40 -6.52 5.22 6.70
C ASN A 40 -7.56 6.21 6.13
N LYS A 41 -7.26 6.83 5.00
CA LYS A 41 -8.11 7.79 4.32
C LYS A 41 -7.77 7.86 2.84
N THR A 42 -8.45 8.72 2.11
CA THR A 42 -8.10 9.08 0.75
C THR A 42 -7.46 10.47 0.66
N LEU A 43 -6.78 10.72 -0.44
CA LEU A 43 -6.32 12.03 -0.89
C LEU A 43 -6.71 12.20 -2.35
N GLY A 44 -7.20 13.38 -2.73
CA GLY A 44 -7.45 13.72 -4.13
C GLY A 44 -6.14 13.96 -4.86
N ARG A 45 -5.92 13.27 -5.97
CA ARG A 45 -4.76 13.46 -6.85
C ARG A 45 -5.19 13.60 -8.29
N PHE A 46 -4.50 14.48 -9.01
CA PHE A 46 -4.65 14.61 -10.44
C PHE A 46 -4.17 13.32 -11.11
N ILE A 47 -4.95 12.83 -12.07
CA ILE A 47 -4.60 11.68 -12.90
C ILE A 47 -4.31 12.14 -14.33
N GLY A 48 -3.61 11.31 -15.09
CA GLY A 48 -3.30 11.59 -16.49
C GLY A 48 -4.55 11.60 -17.38
N GLY A 49 -4.58 12.48 -18.38
CA GLY A 49 -5.67 12.56 -19.36
C GLY A 49 -6.83 13.46 -18.93
N GLY A 50 -7.55 13.97 -19.92
CA GLY A 50 -8.59 14.99 -19.75
C GLY A 50 -8.07 16.43 -19.85
N ASN A 51 -8.92 17.40 -19.52
CA ASN A 51 -8.65 18.84 -19.64
C ASN A 51 -7.85 19.42 -18.45
N GLY A 52 -7.13 18.58 -17.69
CA GLY A 52 -6.31 19.00 -16.53
C GLY A 52 -7.06 19.17 -15.20
N HIS A 53 -8.34 18.79 -15.10
CA HIS A 53 -9.17 19.03 -13.91
C HIS A 53 -9.68 17.76 -13.21
N GLU A 54 -9.25 16.57 -13.62
CA GLU A 54 -9.81 15.33 -13.07
C GLU A 54 -9.04 14.85 -11.83
N LEU A 55 -9.79 14.63 -10.75
CA LEU A 55 -9.27 14.13 -9.48
C LEU A 55 -9.73 12.69 -9.28
N ALA A 56 -8.79 11.83 -8.89
CA ALA A 56 -9.10 10.53 -8.31
C ALA A 56 -8.83 10.54 -6.82
N ASN A 57 -9.69 9.87 -6.06
CA ASN A 57 -9.43 9.57 -4.66
C ASN A 57 -8.51 8.36 -4.59
N ILE A 58 -7.32 8.52 -4.03
CA ILE A 58 -6.36 7.41 -3.85
C ILE A 58 -6.09 7.17 -2.36
N PRO A 59 -5.72 5.94 -1.95
CA PRO A 59 -5.30 5.63 -0.59
C PRO A 59 -4.19 6.53 -0.09
N ALA A 60 -4.34 6.99 1.15
CA ALA A 60 -3.44 7.95 1.78
C ALA A 60 -3.39 7.77 3.29
N ARG A 61 -2.35 8.36 3.89
CA ARG A 61 -2.21 8.61 5.32
C ARG A 61 -1.79 10.04 5.55
N GLY A 62 -2.62 10.78 6.29
CA GLY A 62 -2.42 12.22 6.49
C GLY A 62 -2.46 12.99 5.15
N SER A 63 -1.37 13.69 4.86
CA SER A 63 -1.13 14.43 3.61
C SER A 63 -0.29 13.64 2.58
N THR A 64 0.02 12.38 2.86
CA THR A 64 0.88 11.54 1.99
C THR A 64 0.08 10.38 1.39
N ASP A 65 0.44 9.99 0.18
CA ASP A 65 -0.07 8.79 -0.52
C ASP A 65 0.93 7.61 -0.47
N ASN A 66 1.99 7.73 0.34
CA ASN A 66 3.00 6.70 0.55
C ASN A 66 2.61 5.84 1.75
N CYS A 67 1.67 4.91 1.54
CA CYS A 67 1.12 4.05 2.57
C CYS A 67 0.81 2.65 2.00
N ILE A 68 0.52 1.70 2.89
CA ILE A 68 0.14 0.33 2.52
C ILE A 68 -1.27 -0.03 2.97
N THR A 69 -1.88 -0.97 2.28
CA THR A 69 -3.18 -1.58 2.60
C THR A 69 -3.15 -3.04 2.15
N ALA A 70 -3.71 -3.93 2.97
CA ALA A 70 -3.76 -5.36 2.70
C ALA A 70 -5.05 -5.95 3.31
N GLU A 71 -5.18 -7.27 3.27
CA GLU A 71 -6.31 -8.00 3.84
C GLU A 71 -6.63 -7.57 5.29
N GLY A 72 -7.92 -7.48 5.60
CA GLY A 72 -8.45 -7.05 6.90
C GLY A 72 -8.59 -5.54 7.08
N ALA A 73 -8.02 -4.73 6.18
CA ALA A 73 -8.22 -3.29 6.19
C ALA A 73 -9.66 -2.91 5.81
N SER A 74 -10.13 -1.76 6.31
CA SER A 74 -11.43 -1.23 5.92
C SER A 74 -11.49 0.30 5.90
N GLY A 75 -12.39 0.84 5.07
CA GLY A 75 -12.68 2.26 4.98
C GLY A 75 -12.53 2.84 3.56
N SER A 76 -12.50 4.18 3.47
CA SER A 76 -12.54 4.89 2.18
C SER A 76 -11.32 4.64 1.29
N HIS A 77 -10.18 4.30 1.88
CA HIS A 77 -8.99 3.91 1.11
C HIS A 77 -9.18 2.55 0.41
N VAL A 78 -9.91 1.62 1.03
CA VAL A 78 -10.25 0.34 0.41
C VAL A 78 -11.27 0.54 -0.71
N THR A 79 -12.31 1.35 -0.51
CA THR A 79 -13.29 1.62 -1.57
C THR A 79 -12.62 2.27 -2.80
N ALA A 80 -11.59 3.08 -2.62
CA ALA A 80 -10.80 3.63 -3.72
C ALA A 80 -10.11 2.53 -4.54
N ILE A 81 -9.47 1.56 -3.87
CA ILE A 81 -8.84 0.40 -4.52
C ILE A 81 -9.89 -0.44 -5.25
N GLN A 82 -10.99 -0.78 -4.59
CA GLN A 82 -12.07 -1.59 -5.15
C GLN A 82 -12.69 -0.93 -6.39
N ASN A 83 -12.91 0.40 -6.37
CA ASN A 83 -13.37 1.14 -7.53
C ASN A 83 -12.39 1.06 -8.70
N ALA A 84 -11.08 1.22 -8.43
CA ALA A 84 -10.05 1.09 -9.45
C ALA A 84 -10.04 -0.32 -10.05
N LEU A 85 -10.05 -1.37 -9.22
CA LEU A 85 -10.09 -2.77 -9.65
C LEU A 85 -11.33 -3.06 -10.50
N ARG A 86 -12.52 -2.77 -9.97
CA ARG A 86 -13.79 -3.06 -10.63
C ARG A 86 -13.93 -2.33 -11.97
N HIS A 87 -13.71 -1.02 -11.96
CA HIS A 87 -14.04 -0.18 -13.12
C HIS A 87 -12.89 0.04 -14.10
N CYS A 88 -11.67 0.20 -13.61
CA CYS A 88 -10.52 0.49 -14.47
C CYS A 88 -9.76 -0.77 -14.91
N HIS A 89 -9.89 -1.87 -14.16
CA HIS A 89 -9.24 -3.15 -14.48
C HIS A 89 -10.21 -4.31 -14.74
N LYS A 90 -11.52 -4.02 -14.81
CA LYS A 90 -12.58 -5.00 -15.13
C LYS A 90 -12.61 -6.19 -14.17
N ARG A 91 -12.36 -5.97 -12.88
CA ARG A 91 -12.44 -6.97 -11.81
C ARG A 91 -13.87 -7.02 -11.25
N THR A 92 -14.81 -7.58 -12.02
CA THR A 92 -16.25 -7.50 -11.70
C THR A 92 -16.66 -8.27 -10.43
N LYS A 93 -15.82 -9.17 -9.92
CA LYS A 93 -16.04 -9.88 -8.65
C LYS A 93 -15.82 -9.00 -7.42
N VAL A 94 -15.00 -7.95 -7.51
CA VAL A 94 -14.62 -7.09 -6.36
C VAL A 94 -15.76 -6.18 -5.97
N GLU A 95 -16.52 -6.47 -4.92
CA GLU A 95 -17.54 -5.55 -4.39
C GLU A 95 -16.91 -4.26 -3.85
N VAL A 96 -17.66 -3.15 -3.88
CA VAL A 96 -17.20 -1.85 -3.37
C VAL A 96 -17.86 -1.62 -2.01
N ASP A 97 -17.46 -2.44 -1.05
CA ASP A 97 -18.00 -2.47 0.32
C ASP A 97 -17.07 -1.77 1.33
N GLY A 98 -15.84 -1.43 0.91
CA GLY A 98 -14.82 -0.85 1.77
C GLY A 98 -14.14 -1.84 2.69
N HIS A 99 -14.29 -3.15 2.46
CA HIS A 99 -13.60 -4.22 3.17
C HIS A 99 -12.58 -4.92 2.28
N PHE A 100 -11.32 -4.91 2.70
CA PHE A 100 -10.26 -5.59 1.97
C PHE A 100 -10.27 -7.06 2.39
N GLY A 101 -11.22 -7.84 1.87
CA GLY A 101 -11.28 -9.28 2.06
C GLY A 101 -10.59 -10.07 0.94
N ALA A 102 -10.60 -11.39 1.06
CA ALA A 102 -9.96 -12.33 0.13
C ALA A 102 -10.23 -12.06 -1.36
N ILE A 103 -11.47 -11.71 -1.74
CA ILE A 103 -11.80 -11.40 -3.16
C ILE A 103 -11.07 -10.13 -3.64
N THR A 104 -10.93 -9.12 -2.78
CA THR A 104 -10.21 -7.88 -3.12
C THR A 104 -8.71 -8.17 -3.25
N GLU A 105 -8.16 -9.01 -2.38
CA GLU A 105 -6.76 -9.45 -2.42
C GLU A 105 -6.44 -10.24 -3.69
N GLU A 106 -7.19 -11.32 -3.97
CA GLU A 106 -7.01 -12.17 -5.15
C GLU A 106 -7.07 -11.34 -6.45
N GLU A 107 -8.05 -10.46 -6.57
CA GLU A 107 -8.19 -9.65 -7.78
C GLU A 107 -7.13 -8.53 -7.86
N LEU A 108 -6.56 -8.09 -6.73
CA LEU A 108 -5.41 -7.20 -6.72
C LEU A 108 -4.15 -7.92 -7.21
N GLU A 109 -3.89 -9.15 -6.75
CA GLU A 109 -2.77 -9.99 -7.21
C GLU A 109 -2.80 -10.17 -8.74
N ILE A 110 -3.99 -10.50 -9.28
CA ILE A 110 -4.19 -10.64 -10.73
C ILE A 110 -3.84 -9.33 -11.46
N VAL A 111 -4.24 -8.18 -10.92
CA VAL A 111 -3.93 -6.87 -11.53
C VAL A 111 -2.45 -6.53 -11.39
N GLN A 112 -1.83 -6.79 -10.24
CA GLN A 112 -0.39 -6.61 -10.04
C GLN A 112 0.42 -7.44 -11.04
N SER A 113 0.10 -8.72 -11.20
CA SER A 113 0.73 -9.62 -12.17
C SER A 113 0.62 -9.07 -13.60
N ARG A 114 -0.57 -8.61 -14.01
CA ARG A 114 -0.81 -7.98 -15.33
C ARG A 114 -0.04 -6.68 -15.54
N LEU A 115 0.29 -5.98 -14.47
CA LEU A 115 1.07 -4.74 -14.50
C LEU A 115 2.58 -4.98 -14.37
N GLY A 116 3.03 -6.25 -14.32
CA GLY A 116 4.44 -6.61 -14.15
C GLY A 116 4.98 -6.25 -12.77
N LEU A 117 4.11 -6.21 -11.75
CA LEU A 117 4.47 -6.02 -10.35
C LEU A 117 4.62 -7.36 -9.65
N LYS A 118 5.16 -7.33 -8.43
CA LYS A 118 5.00 -8.43 -7.49
C LYS A 118 3.51 -8.55 -7.15
N ASP A 119 2.97 -9.74 -7.31
CA ASP A 119 1.58 -10.16 -7.11
C ASP A 119 1.38 -10.67 -5.68
N ASP A 120 1.60 -9.80 -4.71
CA ASP A 120 1.57 -10.14 -3.28
C ASP A 120 0.29 -9.72 -2.56
N GLY A 121 -0.73 -9.24 -3.28
CA GLY A 121 -2.03 -8.89 -2.70
C GLY A 121 -1.98 -7.64 -1.82
N VAL A 122 -0.81 -7.02 -1.69
CA VAL A 122 -0.60 -5.82 -0.87
C VAL A 122 -0.60 -4.59 -1.75
N TYR A 123 -1.52 -3.68 -1.47
CA TYR A 123 -1.44 -2.33 -2.03
C TYR A 123 -0.29 -1.56 -1.37
N GLY A 124 0.61 -1.03 -2.20
CA GLY A 124 1.68 -0.12 -1.79
C GLY A 124 2.06 0.86 -2.90
N PRO A 125 3.12 1.67 -2.72
CA PRO A 125 3.49 2.74 -3.65
C PRO A 125 3.70 2.27 -5.10
N LYS A 126 4.30 1.09 -5.30
CA LYS A 126 4.49 0.52 -6.64
C LYS A 126 3.16 0.19 -7.32
N THR A 127 2.22 -0.37 -6.56
CA THR A 127 0.86 -0.66 -7.02
C THR A 127 0.08 0.63 -7.29
N ARG A 128 0.19 1.62 -6.41
CA ARG A 128 -0.41 2.95 -6.57
C ARG A 128 -0.05 3.60 -7.90
N ASP A 129 1.24 3.59 -8.24
CA ASP A 129 1.76 4.29 -9.41
C ASP A 129 1.36 3.62 -10.74
N LYS A 130 1.12 2.29 -10.71
CA LYS A 130 0.73 1.52 -11.89
C LYS A 130 -0.78 1.32 -12.05
N LEU A 131 -1.55 1.40 -10.97
CA LEU A 131 -3.01 1.31 -11.05
C LEU A 131 -3.57 2.49 -11.83
N LYS A 132 -4.48 2.18 -12.76
CA LYS A 132 -5.43 3.16 -13.26
C LYS A 132 -6.48 3.44 -12.18
N TRP A 133 -6.63 4.71 -11.84
CA TRP A 133 -7.57 5.23 -10.87
C TRP A 133 -8.80 5.79 -11.56
N ARG A 134 -9.96 5.62 -10.93
CA ARG A 134 -11.22 6.18 -11.40
C ARG A 134 -11.37 7.61 -10.90
N SER A 135 -11.49 8.57 -11.82
CA SER A 135 -11.77 9.97 -11.47
C SER A 135 -13.22 10.18 -11.03
N THR A 136 -13.51 11.38 -10.53
CA THR A 136 -14.87 11.85 -10.24
C THR A 136 -15.78 11.85 -11.48
N SER A 137 -15.24 12.02 -12.69
CA SER A 137 -15.97 11.93 -13.96
C SER A 137 -16.11 10.49 -14.49
N GLY A 138 -15.47 9.51 -13.84
CA GLY A 138 -15.50 8.10 -14.24
C GLY A 138 -14.43 7.69 -15.26
N HIS A 139 -13.54 8.60 -15.65
CA HIS A 139 -12.37 8.30 -16.47
C HIS A 139 -11.34 7.47 -15.68
N CYS A 140 -10.57 6.66 -16.40
CA CYS A 140 -9.59 5.74 -15.82
C CYS A 140 -8.19 6.04 -16.34
N ALA A 141 -7.30 6.49 -15.45
CA ALA A 141 -5.91 6.77 -15.79
C ALA A 141 -4.96 6.62 -14.61
N THR A 142 -3.67 6.50 -14.90
CA THR A 142 -2.61 6.44 -13.90
C THR A 142 -2.34 7.83 -13.32
N LEU A 143 -1.65 7.86 -12.19
CA LEU A 143 -1.03 9.09 -11.69
C LEU A 143 0.02 9.59 -12.71
N PRO A 144 0.29 10.92 -12.73
CA PRO A 144 1.32 11.52 -13.58
C PRO A 144 2.73 11.04 -13.25
#